data_AF-A0A2V2YY15-F1
#
_entry.id   AF-A0A2V2YY15-F1
#
_cell.length_a   1.000
_cell.length_b   1.000
_cell.length_c   1.000
_cell.angle_alpha   90.00
_cell.angle_beta   90.00
_cell.angle_gamma   90.00
#
_symmetry.space_group_name_H-M   'P 1'
#
loop_
_entity.id
_entity.type
_entity.pdbx_description
1 polymer ?
#
loop_
_entity_poly.entity_id
_entity_poly.type
_entity_poly.pdbx_seq_one_letter_code
_entity_poly.pdbx_strand_id
1 'polypeptide(L)'
;MKLLSSKKIQMTLPSSNSKTYLELVDGRCEELHFSQVNPTKFTVNDSEFSFKTGATVELEIENVDLVATSQVLWPGQQVRVRGGVHGQGQPIKASATIPLGKKMADGVQADSFLYWVIETPEGTFHNNEPIHMKGRITGLPPKDATFHSEGTIAIFDEKEDRVGTLYGCLQSN
;
A
#
# COMPACT_ATOMS: atom_id res chain seq x y z
N MET A 1 -23.34 2.33 -30.35
CA MET A 1 -23.02 1.84 -29.00
C MET A 1 -22.58 3.03 -28.16
N LYS A 2 -23.36 3.41 -27.14
CA LYS A 2 -22.86 4.37 -26.13
C LYS A 2 -21.82 3.62 -25.30
N LEU A 3 -20.57 4.09 -25.28
CA LEU A 3 -19.64 3.67 -24.24
C LEU A 3 -20.31 4.01 -22.91
N LEU A 4 -20.68 2.98 -22.14
CA LEU A 4 -21.05 3.15 -20.75
C LEU A 4 -19.80 3.74 -20.08
N SER A 5 -19.84 5.02 -19.70
CA SER A 5 -18.73 5.62 -18.97
C SER A 5 -18.61 4.86 -17.66
N SER A 6 -17.47 4.20 -17.44
CA SER A 6 -17.12 3.58 -16.17
C SER A 6 -17.31 4.61 -15.05
N LYS A 7 -18.19 4.33 -14.09
CA LYS A 7 -18.41 5.24 -12.97
C LYS A 7 -17.19 5.18 -12.06
N LYS A 8 -16.39 6.25 -12.07
CA LYS A 8 -15.31 6.45 -11.11
C LYS A 8 -15.86 7.09 -9.85
N ILE A 9 -15.68 6.43 -8.71
CA ILE A 9 -16.06 6.97 -7.40
C ILE A 9 -14.78 7.25 -6.62
N GLN A 10 -14.54 8.52 -6.28
CA GLN A 10 -13.42 8.91 -5.42
C GLN A 10 -13.82 8.75 -3.95
N MET A 11 -12.91 8.19 -3.16
CA MET A 11 -13.11 7.92 -1.74
C MET A 11 -11.83 8.28 -0.97
N THR A 12 -11.97 8.44 0.35
CA THR A 12 -10.85 8.70 1.24
C THR A 12 -10.84 7.72 2.40
N LEU A 13 -9.65 7.34 2.85
CA LEU A 13 -9.42 6.66 4.10
C LEU A 13 -8.72 7.64 5.07
N PRO A 14 -9.38 8.04 6.18
CA PRO A 14 -8.93 9.15 7.02
C PRO A 14 -7.77 8.79 7.94
N SER A 15 -7.62 7.51 8.30
CA SER A 15 -6.57 7.02 9.17
C SER A 15 -6.14 5.63 8.74
N SER A 16 -4.86 5.36 8.92
CA SER A 16 -4.23 4.07 8.72
C SER A 16 -2.95 4.08 9.55
N ASN A 17 -2.70 3.00 10.27
CA ASN A 17 -1.43 2.76 10.95
C ASN A 17 -0.69 1.68 10.18
N SER A 18 0.60 1.91 9.96
CA SER A 18 1.44 0.93 9.29
C SER A 18 2.65 0.57 10.13
N LYS A 19 3.11 -0.67 9.98
CA LYS A 19 4.36 -1.15 10.54
C LYS A 19 5.15 -1.84 9.46
N THR A 20 6.45 -1.62 9.42
CA THR A 20 7.34 -2.30 8.49
C THR A 20 8.71 -2.48 9.14
N TYR A 21 9.32 -3.64 8.94
CA TYR A 21 10.72 -3.85 9.28
C TYR A 21 11.61 -3.34 8.16
N LEU A 22 12.59 -2.53 8.51
CA LEU A 22 13.66 -2.08 7.63
C LEU A 22 14.99 -2.60 8.15
N GLU A 23 15.68 -3.40 7.34
CA GLU A 23 17.02 -3.92 7.63
C GLU A 23 17.99 -3.41 6.58
N LEU A 24 19.06 -2.74 7.01
CA LEU A 24 20.11 -2.20 6.15
C LEU A 24 21.19 -3.26 5.88
N VAL A 25 21.96 -3.08 4.80
CA VAL A 25 23.07 -3.99 4.43
C VAL A 25 24.18 -4.10 5.49
N ASP A 26 24.27 -3.14 6.40
CA ASP A 26 25.19 -3.16 7.54
C ASP A 26 24.69 -4.00 8.73
N GLY A 27 23.49 -4.59 8.62
CA GLY A 27 22.87 -5.45 9.63
C GLY A 27 22.05 -4.71 10.69
N ARG A 28 21.96 -3.37 10.65
CA ARG A 28 21.03 -2.64 11.52
C ARG A 28 19.60 -2.89 11.05
N CYS A 29 18.67 -3.03 12.00
CA CYS A 29 17.26 -3.31 11.73
C CYS A 29 16.32 -2.55 12.68
N GLU A 30 15.14 -2.16 12.19
CA GLU A 30 14.10 -1.51 12.98
C GLU A 30 12.67 -1.84 12.51
N GLU A 31 11.73 -2.10 13.44
CA GLU A 31 10.28 -2.02 13.17
C GLU A 31 9.87 -0.54 13.21
N LEU A 32 9.62 0.06 12.06
CA LEU A 32 9.15 1.43 11.95
C LEU A 32 7.62 1.48 12.09
N HIS A 33 7.14 2.29 13.02
CA HIS A 33 5.71 2.53 13.26
C HIS A 33 5.28 3.83 12.60
N PHE A 34 4.53 3.69 11.53
CA PHE A 34 4.10 4.79 10.68
C PHE A 34 2.70 5.29 11.04
N SER A 35 2.58 6.61 11.12
CA SER A 35 1.30 7.33 11.20
C SER A 35 1.05 8.08 9.89
N GLN A 36 -0.21 8.13 9.49
CA GLN A 36 -0.63 8.81 8.28
C GLN A 36 -0.59 10.34 8.43
N VAL A 37 0.02 11.02 7.46
CA VAL A 37 0.11 12.49 7.41
C VAL A 37 -1.13 13.09 6.74
N ASN A 38 -1.62 12.46 5.68
CA ASN A 38 -2.74 12.93 4.87
C ASN A 38 -3.70 11.78 4.53
N PRO A 39 -5.02 12.01 4.48
CA PRO A 39 -5.99 11.00 4.02
C PRO A 39 -5.56 10.34 2.70
N THR A 40 -5.67 9.02 2.64
CA THR A 40 -5.35 8.23 1.46
C THR A 40 -6.53 8.37 0.52
N LYS A 41 -6.30 8.93 -0.66
CA LYS A 41 -7.30 9.06 -1.71
C LYS A 41 -7.19 7.88 -2.65
N PHE A 42 -8.33 7.36 -3.05
CA PHE A 42 -8.38 6.32 -4.05
C PHE A 42 -9.64 6.43 -4.88
N THR A 43 -9.54 5.96 -6.11
CA THR A 43 -10.64 5.88 -7.06
C THR A 43 -11.03 4.43 -7.23
N VAL A 44 -12.32 4.15 -7.10
CA VAL A 44 -12.91 2.84 -7.41
C VAL A 44 -13.38 2.89 -8.87
N ASN A 45 -12.86 1.97 -9.68
CA ASN A 45 -13.31 1.78 -11.05
C ASN A 45 -14.40 0.71 -11.10
N ASP A 46 -15.34 0.87 -12.04
CA ASP A 46 -16.49 -0.01 -12.21
C ASP A 46 -16.05 -1.48 -12.34
N SER A 47 -16.72 -2.36 -11.62
CA SER A 47 -16.34 -3.76 -11.50
C SER A 47 -16.65 -4.57 -12.76
N GLU A 48 -15.69 -5.35 -13.25
CA GLU A 48 -15.97 -6.35 -14.28
C GLU A 48 -16.69 -7.55 -13.64
N PHE A 49 -17.95 -7.76 -14.03
CA PHE A 49 -18.75 -8.90 -13.58
C PHE A 49 -18.64 -10.08 -14.56
N SER A 50 -18.34 -11.25 -14.02
CA SER A 50 -18.26 -12.53 -14.74
C SER A 50 -19.12 -13.58 -14.03
N PHE A 51 -19.94 -14.29 -14.80
CA PHE A 51 -20.73 -15.42 -14.28
C PHE A 51 -19.87 -16.61 -13.84
N LYS A 52 -18.59 -16.68 -14.22
CA LYS A 52 -17.66 -17.76 -13.84
C LYS A 52 -16.86 -17.45 -12.57
N THR A 53 -16.49 -16.19 -12.37
CA THR A 53 -15.50 -15.77 -11.35
C THR A 53 -16.05 -14.77 -10.33
N GLY A 54 -17.27 -14.25 -10.53
CA GLY A 54 -17.85 -13.19 -9.70
C GLY A 54 -17.51 -11.80 -10.21
N ALA A 55 -17.34 -10.82 -9.32
CA ALA A 55 -16.98 -9.45 -9.68
C ALA A 55 -15.57 -9.10 -9.19
N THR A 56 -14.78 -8.43 -10.04
CA THR A 56 -13.52 -7.81 -9.60
C THR A 56 -13.72 -6.31 -9.50
N VAL A 57 -13.42 -5.75 -8.33
CA VAL A 57 -13.39 -4.30 -8.11
C VAL A 57 -11.93 -3.85 -8.22
N GLU A 58 -11.65 -2.93 -9.13
CA GLU A 58 -10.32 -2.33 -9.26
C GLU A 58 -10.26 -0.97 -8.55
N LEU A 59 -9.14 -0.72 -7.90
CA LEU A 59 -8.87 0.51 -7.18
C LEU A 59 -7.54 1.11 -7.62
N GLU A 60 -7.52 2.43 -7.72
CA GLU A 60 -6.32 3.23 -7.93
C GLU A 60 -6.10 4.11 -6.71
N ILE A 61 -5.07 3.83 -5.93
CA ILE A 61 -4.70 4.62 -4.77
C ILE A 61 -3.76 5.75 -5.23
N GLU A 62 -4.22 6.99 -5.07
CA GLU A 62 -3.56 8.19 -5.59
C GLU A 62 -2.38 8.60 -4.73
N ASN A 63 -2.50 8.46 -3.41
CA ASN A 63 -1.46 8.87 -2.46
C ASN A 63 -1.40 7.97 -1.23
N VAL A 64 -0.18 7.70 -0.79
CA VAL A 64 0.15 7.23 0.56
C VAL A 64 1.22 8.17 1.11
N ASP A 65 1.05 8.63 2.34
CA ASP A 65 1.97 9.57 2.98
C ASP A 65 2.02 9.27 4.48
N LEU A 66 3.13 8.67 4.90
CA LEU A 66 3.31 8.06 6.20
C LEU A 66 4.62 8.56 6.84
N VAL A 67 4.62 8.77 8.15
CA VAL A 67 5.81 9.18 8.91
C VAL A 67 6.03 8.31 10.13
N ALA A 68 7.28 7.96 10.40
CA ALA A 68 7.74 7.31 11.61
C ALA A 68 8.92 8.11 12.20
N THR A 69 9.14 8.01 13.51
CA THR A 69 10.37 8.49 14.15
C THR A 69 11.25 7.31 14.47
N SER A 70 12.42 7.24 13.84
CA SER A 70 13.36 6.15 14.05
C SER A 70 13.96 6.19 15.45
N GLN A 71 14.08 5.02 16.06
CA GLN A 71 14.66 4.76 17.37
C GLN A 71 16.01 4.05 17.25
N VAL A 72 16.27 3.36 16.14
CA VAL A 72 17.43 2.47 15.99
C VAL A 72 18.29 2.84 14.78
N LEU A 73 17.73 2.90 13.58
CA LEU A 73 18.49 3.18 12.36
C LEU A 73 19.06 4.61 12.37
N TRP A 74 18.20 5.58 12.70
CA TRP A 74 18.52 7.00 12.79
C TRP A 74 17.81 7.61 14.00
N PRO A 75 18.35 7.43 15.23
CA PRO A 75 17.66 7.82 16.46
C PRO A 75 17.17 9.27 16.46
N GLY A 76 15.88 9.46 16.70
CA GLY A 76 15.20 10.76 16.75
C GLY A 76 14.91 11.40 15.39
N GLN A 77 15.33 10.79 14.28
CA GLN A 77 15.08 11.30 12.94
C GLN A 77 13.75 10.79 12.38
N GLN A 78 13.14 11.57 11.50
CA GLN A 78 11.95 11.14 10.78
C GLN A 78 12.31 10.29 9.57
N VAL A 79 11.52 9.23 9.37
CA VAL A 79 11.47 8.45 8.14
C VAL A 79 10.09 8.66 7.52
N ARG A 80 10.04 9.07 6.26
CA ARG A 80 8.78 9.31 5.55
C ARG A 80 8.63 8.33 4.40
N VAL A 81 7.47 7.72 4.26
CA VAL A 81 7.13 6.83 3.15
C VAL A 81 6.04 7.48 2.30
N ARG A 82 6.34 7.62 1.01
CA ARG A 82 5.40 8.09 -0.01
C ARG A 82 5.10 6.98 -1.01
N GLY A 83 3.86 6.93 -1.47
CA GLY A 83 3.43 6.03 -2.54
C GLY A 83 2.32 6.63 -3.40
N GLY A 84 2.00 5.95 -4.49
CA GLY A 84 1.06 6.45 -5.49
C GLY A 84 1.67 7.55 -6.35
N VAL A 85 0.83 8.41 -6.91
CA VAL A 85 1.23 9.49 -7.83
C VAL A 85 2.25 10.41 -7.17
N HIS A 86 2.13 10.64 -5.87
CA HIS A 86 2.98 11.54 -5.08
C HIS A 86 4.33 10.91 -4.66
N GLY A 87 4.50 9.60 -4.82
CA GLY A 87 5.76 8.90 -4.59
C GLY A 87 6.46 8.61 -5.91
N GLN A 88 5.82 7.78 -6.74
CA GLN A 88 6.41 7.16 -7.93
C GLN A 88 5.81 7.67 -9.25
N GLY A 89 4.97 8.71 -9.22
CA GLY A 89 4.35 9.27 -10.43
C GLY A 89 3.20 8.44 -11.02
N GLN A 90 2.83 7.30 -10.41
CA GLN A 90 1.74 6.44 -10.84
C GLN A 90 0.87 5.97 -9.67
N PRO A 91 -0.46 5.84 -9.83
CA PRO A 91 -1.32 5.28 -8.79
C PRO A 91 -0.91 3.87 -8.40
N ILE A 92 -1.06 3.53 -7.13
CA ILE A 92 -0.93 2.16 -6.65
C ILE A 92 -2.17 1.38 -7.11
N LYS A 93 -1.94 0.18 -7.64
CA LYS A 93 -3.01 -0.73 -8.07
C LYS A 93 -3.43 -1.61 -6.91
N ALA A 94 -4.74 -1.69 -6.70
CA ALA A 94 -5.34 -2.62 -5.75
C ALA A 94 -6.61 -3.22 -6.36
N SER A 95 -7.00 -4.39 -5.86
CA SER A 95 -8.19 -5.08 -6.32
C SER A 95 -8.87 -5.83 -5.17
N ALA A 96 -10.16 -6.10 -5.36
CA ALA A 96 -10.91 -7.02 -4.50
C ALA A 96 -11.78 -7.94 -5.35
N THR A 97 -11.72 -9.24 -5.08
CA THR A 97 -12.49 -10.25 -5.82
C THR A 97 -13.69 -10.68 -4.99
N ILE A 98 -14.89 -10.42 -5.49
CA ILE A 98 -16.17 -10.83 -4.89
C ILE A 98 -16.61 -12.14 -5.57
N PRO A 99 -16.54 -13.29 -4.90
CA PRO A 99 -16.93 -14.57 -5.50
C PRO A 99 -18.42 -14.61 -5.89
N LEU A 100 -18.77 -15.48 -6.83
CA LEU A 100 -20.17 -15.67 -7.24
C LEU A 100 -21.05 -16.03 -6.03
N GLY A 101 -22.19 -15.34 -5.89
CA GLY A 101 -23.12 -15.55 -4.79
C GLY A 101 -22.70 -14.94 -3.45
N LYS A 102 -21.55 -14.25 -3.38
CA LYS A 102 -21.11 -13.46 -2.22
C LYS A 102 -21.33 -11.97 -2.45
N LYS A 103 -21.33 -11.23 -1.34
CA LYS A 103 -21.28 -9.77 -1.28
C LYS A 103 -19.98 -9.34 -0.63
N MET A 104 -19.55 -8.10 -0.87
CA MET A 104 -18.38 -7.53 -0.19
C MET A 104 -18.52 -7.62 1.34
N ALA A 105 -19.73 -7.40 1.88
CA ALA A 105 -20.04 -7.52 3.31
C ALA A 105 -19.79 -8.92 3.89
N ASP A 106 -19.74 -9.97 3.08
CA ASP A 106 -19.38 -11.33 3.51
C ASP A 106 -17.86 -11.48 3.75
N GLY A 107 -17.09 -10.41 3.52
CA GLY A 107 -15.65 -10.32 3.64
C GLY A 107 -14.93 -11.01 2.49
N VAL A 108 -14.32 -10.19 1.63
CA VAL A 108 -13.68 -10.62 0.37
C VAL A 108 -12.17 -10.37 0.42
N GLN A 109 -11.42 -11.18 -0.33
CA GLN A 109 -9.98 -11.02 -0.46
C GLN A 109 -9.69 -9.76 -1.27
N ALA A 110 -8.73 -8.98 -0.79
CA ALA A 110 -8.20 -7.81 -1.45
C ALA A 110 -6.68 -7.85 -1.51
N ASP A 111 -6.15 -7.26 -2.57
CA ASP A 111 -4.74 -7.24 -2.90
C ASP A 111 -4.31 -5.81 -3.24
N SER A 112 -3.10 -5.42 -2.85
CA SER A 112 -2.50 -4.15 -3.29
C SER A 112 -1.00 -4.29 -3.51
N PHE A 113 -0.46 -3.61 -4.52
CA PHE A 113 0.95 -3.72 -4.93
C PHE A 113 1.66 -2.39 -4.68
N LEU A 114 2.44 -2.32 -3.61
CA LEU A 114 2.99 -1.07 -3.10
C LEU A 114 4.42 -0.86 -3.57
N TYR A 115 4.68 0.38 -3.96
CA TYR A 115 5.99 0.87 -4.35
C TYR A 115 6.25 2.16 -3.56
N TRP A 116 7.27 2.09 -2.72
CA TRP A 116 7.61 3.10 -1.75
C TRP A 116 8.76 3.94 -2.23
N VAL A 117 8.63 5.24 -1.94
CA VAL A 117 9.72 6.20 -1.87
C VAL A 117 9.91 6.52 -0.40
N ILE A 118 11.07 6.17 0.14
CA ILE A 118 11.39 6.22 1.57
C ILE A 118 12.42 7.32 1.77
N GLU A 119 12.02 8.42 2.37
CA GLU A 119 12.93 9.51 2.73
C GLU A 119 13.55 9.20 4.09
N THR A 120 14.89 9.17 4.12
CA THR A 120 15.69 8.92 5.31
C THR A 120 16.76 10.01 5.45
N PRO A 121 17.43 10.10 6.61
CA PRO A 121 18.58 10.99 6.78
C PRO A 121 19.78 10.67 5.85
N GLU A 122 19.87 9.45 5.35
CA GLU A 122 20.95 8.99 4.46
C GLU A 122 20.61 9.19 2.98
N GLY A 123 19.39 9.60 2.66
CA GLY A 123 18.90 9.81 1.31
C GLY A 123 17.55 9.17 1.06
N THR A 124 17.18 9.10 -0.22
CA THR A 124 15.93 8.47 -0.68
C THR A 124 16.19 7.02 -1.05
N PHE A 125 15.36 6.11 -0.54
CA PHE A 125 15.34 4.71 -0.95
C PHE A 125 14.05 4.36 -1.68
N HIS A 126 14.08 3.30 -2.50
CA HIS A 126 12.91 2.77 -3.18
C HIS A 126 12.97 1.25 -3.35
N ASN A 127 11.83 0.63 -3.65
CA ASN A 127 11.77 -0.76 -4.08
C ASN A 127 11.42 -0.87 -5.57
N ASN A 128 12.14 -1.76 -6.26
CA ASN A 128 11.90 -2.05 -7.68
C ASN A 128 10.85 -3.15 -7.89
N GLU A 129 10.70 -4.07 -6.92
CA GLU A 129 9.66 -5.10 -6.90
C GLU A 129 8.53 -4.69 -5.94
N PRO A 130 7.26 -4.93 -6.29
CA PRO A 130 6.15 -4.49 -5.45
C PRO A 130 6.10 -5.24 -4.13
N ILE A 131 5.77 -4.52 -3.06
CA ILE A 131 5.30 -5.12 -1.82
C ILE A 131 3.86 -5.56 -2.05
N HIS A 132 3.64 -6.87 -2.18
CA HIS A 132 2.30 -7.43 -2.34
C HIS A 132 1.62 -7.54 -0.97
N MET A 133 0.64 -6.69 -0.72
CA MET A 133 -0.20 -6.78 0.47
C MET A 133 -1.47 -7.56 0.19
N LYS A 134 -1.87 -8.39 1.15
CA LYS A 134 -3.10 -9.17 1.15
C LYS A 134 -3.93 -8.82 2.37
N GLY A 135 -5.23 -8.67 2.19
CA GLY A 135 -6.15 -8.36 3.29
C GLY A 135 -7.56 -8.86 3.01
N ARG A 136 -8.41 -8.82 4.03
CA ARG A 136 -9.84 -9.10 3.88
C ARG A 136 -10.63 -7.84 4.17
N ILE A 137 -11.51 -7.46 3.24
CA ILE A 137 -12.34 -6.25 3.35
C ILE A 137 -13.82 -6.61 3.36
N THR A 138 -14.61 -5.86 4.13
CA THR A 138 -16.09 -6.00 4.18
C THR A 138 -16.83 -4.84 3.52
N GLY A 139 -16.10 -3.82 3.08
CA GLY A 139 -16.66 -2.62 2.44
C GLY A 139 -15.59 -1.73 1.82
N LEU A 140 -16.06 -0.70 1.10
CA LEU A 140 -15.25 0.43 0.63
C LEU A 140 -15.81 1.72 1.25
N PRO A 141 -14.98 2.60 1.84
CA PRO A 141 -13.54 2.43 2.06
C PRO A 141 -13.27 1.23 3.00
N PRO A 142 -12.09 0.58 2.90
CA PRO A 142 -11.78 -0.65 3.65
C PRO A 142 -11.42 -0.33 5.10
N LYS A 143 -12.40 0.18 5.86
CA LYS A 143 -12.30 0.44 7.30
C LYS A 143 -12.19 -0.87 8.07
N ASP A 144 -11.46 -0.85 9.17
CA ASP A 144 -11.25 -2.00 10.06
C ASP A 144 -10.59 -3.20 9.35
N ALA A 145 -9.98 -2.95 8.17
CA ALA A 145 -9.28 -3.95 7.40
C ALA A 145 -7.80 -3.96 7.76
N THR A 146 -7.26 -5.17 7.85
CA THR A 146 -5.82 -5.39 8.02
C THR A 146 -5.25 -6.01 6.76
N PHE A 147 -4.14 -5.45 6.30
CA PHE A 147 -3.36 -5.94 5.18
C PHE A 147 -1.96 -6.31 5.65
N HIS A 148 -1.42 -7.40 5.11
CA HIS A 148 -0.06 -7.87 5.42
C HIS A 148 0.67 -8.24 4.13
N SER A 149 1.99 -8.02 4.10
CA SER A 149 2.87 -8.56 3.07
C SER A 149 3.49 -9.87 3.53
N GLU A 150 3.65 -10.82 2.60
CA GLU A 150 4.51 -11.98 2.78
C GLU A 150 5.84 -11.75 2.04
N GLY A 151 6.96 -12.11 2.66
CA GLY A 151 8.29 -12.07 2.03
C GLY A 151 9.12 -10.82 2.36
N THR A 152 10.24 -10.72 1.65
CA THR A 152 11.26 -9.68 1.79
C THR A 152 11.45 -8.96 0.47
N ILE A 153 11.45 -7.63 0.48
CA ILE A 153 11.61 -6.79 -0.70
C ILE A 153 12.93 -6.04 -0.60
N ALA A 154 13.78 -6.13 -1.62
CA ALA A 154 15.02 -5.35 -1.67
C ALA A 154 14.71 -3.86 -1.84
N ILE A 155 15.50 -3.03 -1.15
CA ILE A 155 15.47 -1.58 -1.33
C ILE A 155 16.80 -1.07 -1.87
N PHE A 156 16.71 -0.02 -2.66
CA PHE A 156 17.78 0.57 -3.44
C PHE A 156 17.86 2.07 -3.15
N ASP A 157 19.04 2.65 -3.29
CA ASP A 157 19.21 4.10 -3.28
C ASP A 157 19.06 4.69 -4.70
N GLU A 158 19.24 6.01 -4.84
CA GLU A 158 19.16 6.73 -6.11
C GLU A 158 20.18 6.29 -7.17
N LYS A 159 21.23 5.54 -6.78
CA LYS A 159 22.24 4.98 -7.69
C LYS A 159 21.92 3.55 -8.10
N GLU A 160 20.78 3.01 -7.64
CA GLU A 160 20.37 1.61 -7.78
C GLU A 160 21.31 0.63 -7.03
N ASP A 161 22.05 1.11 -6.04
CA ASP A 161 22.79 0.25 -5.13
C ASP A 161 21.83 -0.32 -4.08
N ARG A 162 21.87 -1.63 -3.84
CA ARG A 162 21.04 -2.24 -2.79
C ARG A 162 21.51 -1.77 -1.42
N VAL A 163 20.62 -1.14 -0.66
CA VAL A 163 20.91 -0.59 0.68
C VAL A 163 20.25 -1.38 1.82
N GLY A 164 19.34 -2.29 1.51
CA GLY A 164 18.67 -3.08 2.54
C GLY A 164 17.52 -3.95 2.03
N THR A 165 16.62 -4.28 2.95
CA THR A 165 15.37 -5.00 2.71
C THR A 165 14.23 -4.48 3.59
N LEU A 166 13.02 -4.49 3.04
CA LEU A 166 11.77 -4.34 3.78
C LEU A 166 11.08 -5.68 3.95
N TYR A 167 10.46 -5.90 5.11
CA TYR A 167 9.61 -7.08 5.34
C TYR A 167 8.58 -6.83 6.44
N GLY A 168 7.65 -7.77 6.60
CA GLY A 168 6.64 -7.71 7.65
C GLY A 168 5.76 -6.46 7.57
N CYS A 169 5.47 -5.97 6.37
CA CYS A 169 4.59 -4.81 6.21
C CYS A 169 3.19 -5.19 6.70
N LEU A 170 2.65 -4.38 7.62
CA LEU A 170 1.33 -4.53 8.21
C LEU A 170 0.63 -3.17 8.13
N GLN A 171 -0.54 -3.11 7.54
CA GLN A 171 -1.38 -1.92 7.49
C GLN A 171 -2.71 -2.21 8.17
N SER A 172 -3.15 -1.32 9.06
CA SER A 172 -4.46 -1.39 9.73
C SER A 172 -5.21 -0.08 9.55
N ASN A 173 -6.41 -0.16 8.99
CA ASN A 173 -7.25 0.98 8.58
C ASN A 173 -8.35 1.31 9.58
#